data_AF-A0A1C6AM42-F1
#
_entry.id   AF-A0A1C6AM42-F1
#
_cell.length_a   1.000
_cell.length_b   1.000
_cell.length_c   1.000
_cell.angle_alpha   90.00
_cell.angle_beta   90.00
_cell.angle_gamma   90.00
#
_symmetry.space_group_name_H-M   'P 1'
#
loop_
_entity.id
_entity.type
_entity.pdbx_description
1 polymer ?
#
loop_
_entity_poly.entity_id
_entity_poly.type
_entity_poly.pdbx_seq_one_letter_code
_entity_poly.pdbx_strand_id
1 'polypeptide(L)'
;MATGVEELVDMLFAMIDEAKSVPLSSEKCIIERDRALDLLDDIKAQFPMEFGEAKKLLAARADYIASAKREADLIRKQAEDRAKQLLDEDELMAQARQKANGIVKVAEERSRELRRAANEYCEDALRRTEEAVSEAHEEIKRSRARFRAAAGAAGGAAAAQGRAVYDAEAEQ
;
A
#
# COMPACT_ATOMS: atom_id res chain seq x y z
N MET A 1 -41.40 -46.75 7.70
CA MET A 1 -41.44 -45.27 7.79
C MET A 1 -41.89 -44.98 9.21
N ALA A 2 -41.20 -44.12 9.96
CA ALA A 2 -41.69 -43.74 11.29
C ALA A 2 -42.95 -42.91 11.07
N THR A 3 -44.11 -43.48 11.38
CA THR A 3 -45.38 -42.75 11.35
C THR A 3 -45.35 -41.77 12.51
N GLY A 4 -45.41 -40.47 12.23
CA GLY A 4 -45.36 -39.43 13.27
C GLY A 4 -46.61 -39.50 14.17
N VAL A 5 -46.53 -38.92 15.37
CA VAL A 5 -47.68 -38.91 16.28
C VAL A 5 -48.89 -38.20 15.66
N GLU A 6 -48.63 -37.17 14.85
CA GLU A 6 -49.65 -36.46 14.08
C GLU A 6 -50.38 -37.39 13.10
N GLU A 7 -49.66 -38.27 12.39
CA GLU A 7 -50.26 -39.25 11.47
C GLU A 7 -51.09 -40.30 12.23
N LEU A 8 -50.66 -40.73 13.41
CA LEU A 8 -51.45 -41.65 14.25
C LEU A 8 -52.76 -41.01 14.72
N VAL A 9 -52.71 -39.72 15.09
CA VAL A 9 -53.88 -38.93 15.47
C VAL A 9 -54.81 -38.75 14.28
N ASP A 10 -54.28 -38.44 13.10
CA ASP A 10 -55.05 -38.29 11.87
C ASP A 10 -55.73 -39.59 11.44
N MET A 11 -55.03 -40.73 11.58
CA MET A 11 -55.62 -42.05 11.31
C MET A 11 -56.74 -42.39 12.29
N LEU A 12 -56.59 -42.05 13.57
CA LEU A 12 -57.65 -42.23 14.56
C LEU A 12 -58.84 -41.31 14.28
N PHE A 13 -58.57 -40.06 13.88
CA PHE A 13 -59.61 -39.10 13.49
C PHE A 13 -60.39 -39.61 12.28
N ALA A 14 -59.70 -39.99 11.20
CA ALA A 14 -60.32 -40.53 9.99
C ALA A 14 -61.16 -41.79 10.29
N MET A 15 -60.67 -42.67 11.18
CA MET A 15 -61.43 -43.85 11.60
C MET A 15 -62.77 -43.49 12.25
N ILE A 16 -62.81 -42.42 13.05
CA ILE A 16 -64.03 -41.96 13.72
C ILE A 16 -64.93 -41.19 12.74
N ASP A 17 -64.35 -40.36 11.87
CA ASP A 17 -65.08 -39.55 10.89
C ASP A 17 -65.78 -40.41 9.83
N GLU A 18 -65.13 -41.49 9.38
CA GLU A 18 -65.69 -42.45 8.42
C GLU A 18 -66.57 -43.54 9.06
N ALA A 19 -66.71 -43.53 10.39
CA ALA A 19 -67.42 -44.57 11.13
C ALA A 19 -68.93 -44.56 10.85
N LYS A 20 -69.53 -45.75 10.70
CA LYS A 20 -70.97 -45.88 10.45
C LYS A 20 -71.79 -45.54 11.69
N SER A 21 -72.82 -44.72 11.53
CA SER A 21 -73.73 -44.35 12.62
C SER A 21 -74.62 -45.52 13.07
N VAL A 22 -74.98 -45.56 14.35
CA VAL A 22 -75.89 -46.57 14.91
C VAL A 22 -77.35 -46.21 14.57
N PRO A 23 -78.21 -47.18 14.18
CA PRO A 23 -79.63 -46.91 13.93
C PRO A 23 -80.31 -46.26 15.13
N LEU A 24 -81.13 -45.22 14.89
CA LEU A 24 -81.85 -44.43 15.91
C LEU A 24 -80.97 -43.62 16.87
N SER A 25 -79.66 -43.47 16.59
CA SER A 25 -78.75 -42.63 17.38
C SER A 25 -77.79 -41.86 16.48
N SER A 26 -77.94 -40.53 16.42
CA SER A 26 -77.05 -39.63 15.67
C SER A 26 -75.72 -39.36 16.36
N GLU A 27 -75.58 -39.71 17.64
CA GLU A 27 -74.40 -39.42 18.46
C GLU A 27 -73.45 -40.62 18.61
N LYS A 28 -73.80 -41.80 18.07
CA LYS A 28 -73.04 -43.03 18.25
C LYS A 28 -72.62 -43.60 16.90
N CYS A 29 -71.37 -44.06 16.82
CA CYS A 29 -70.80 -44.73 15.66
C CYS A 29 -70.24 -46.11 16.02
N ILE A 30 -70.07 -46.96 15.00
CA ILE A 30 -69.49 -48.29 15.10
C ILE A 30 -68.07 -48.24 14.57
N ILE A 31 -67.10 -48.60 15.42
CA ILE A 31 -65.67 -48.67 15.08
C ILE A 31 -65.06 -50.00 15.51
N GLU A 32 -63.94 -50.38 14.91
CA GLU A 32 -63.13 -51.51 15.34
C GLU A 32 -62.35 -51.13 16.59
N ARG A 33 -62.87 -51.55 17.75
CA ARG A 33 -62.34 -51.16 19.07
C ARG A 33 -60.86 -51.46 19.22
N ASP A 34 -60.43 -52.66 18.82
CA ASP A 34 -59.06 -53.11 19.07
C ASP A 34 -58.06 -52.25 18.26
N ARG A 35 -58.37 -51.96 16.99
CA ARG A 35 -57.57 -51.05 16.14
C ARG A 35 -57.53 -49.62 16.67
N ALA A 36 -58.63 -49.10 17.22
CA ALA A 36 -58.66 -47.77 17.84
C ALA A 36 -57.80 -47.70 19.11
N LEU A 37 -57.81 -48.77 19.92
CA LEU A 37 -56.97 -48.88 21.11
C LEU A 37 -55.49 -49.00 20.75
N ASP A 38 -55.14 -49.76 19.70
CA ASP A 38 -53.75 -49.87 19.22
C ASP A 38 -53.19 -48.49 18.79
N LEU A 39 -53.97 -47.71 18.02
CA LEU A 39 -53.59 -46.34 17.65
C LEU A 39 -53.39 -45.44 18.87
N LEU A 40 -54.26 -45.55 19.88
CA LEU A 40 -54.15 -44.78 21.12
C LEU A 40 -52.91 -45.17 21.94
N ASP A 41 -52.56 -46.45 21.99
CA ASP A 41 -51.37 -46.92 22.70
C ASP A 41 -50.09 -46.48 21.99
N ASP A 42 -50.05 -46.51 20.65
CA ASP A 42 -48.92 -46.00 19.87
C ASP A 42 -48.75 -44.48 20.06
N ILE A 43 -49.83 -43.70 20.02
CA ILE A 43 -49.81 -42.25 20.33
C ILE A 43 -49.26 -42.03 21.74
N LYS A 44 -49.75 -42.78 22.72
CA LYS A 44 -49.35 -42.64 24.13
C LYS A 44 -47.89 -43.02 24.36
N ALA A 45 -47.35 -43.95 23.59
CA ALA A 45 -45.95 -44.35 23.66
C ALA A 45 -45.02 -43.29 23.03
N GLN A 46 -45.42 -42.68 21.92
CA GLN A 46 -44.55 -41.81 21.12
C GLN A 46 -44.67 -40.32 21.50
N PHE A 47 -45.86 -39.84 21.87
CA PHE A 47 -46.12 -38.42 22.19
C PHE A 47 -45.23 -37.83 23.29
N PRO A 48 -44.96 -38.53 24.43
CA PRO A 48 -44.10 -37.98 25.47
C PRO A 48 -42.66 -37.74 25.00
N MET A 49 -42.18 -38.54 24.05
CA MET A 49 -40.83 -38.45 23.52
C MET A 49 -40.67 -37.21 22.63
N GLU A 50 -41.55 -37.04 21.63
CA GLU A 50 -41.53 -35.88 20.74
C GLU A 50 -41.77 -34.56 21.50
N PHE A 51 -42.71 -34.57 22.44
CA PHE A 51 -42.97 -33.41 23.29
C PHE A 51 -41.78 -33.07 24.20
N GLY A 52 -41.05 -34.09 24.66
CA GLY A 52 -39.81 -33.94 25.41
C GLY A 52 -38.71 -33.27 24.58
N GLU A 53 -38.56 -33.62 23.31
CA GLU A 53 -37.60 -33.00 22.39
C GLU A 53 -37.94 -31.54 22.11
N ALA A 54 -39.23 -31.23 21.86
CA ALA A 54 -39.68 -29.85 21.68
C ALA A 54 -39.38 -28.99 22.92
N LYS A 55 -39.61 -29.52 24.13
CA LYS A 55 -39.25 -28.84 25.38
C LYS A 55 -37.75 -28.61 25.53
N LYS A 56 -36.92 -29.59 25.17
CA LYS A 56 -35.46 -29.45 25.20
C LYS A 56 -34.98 -28.36 24.24
N LEU A 57 -35.54 -28.30 23.03
CA LEU A 57 -35.22 -27.26 22.06
C LEU A 57 -35.60 -25.86 22.59
N LEU A 58 -36.78 -25.73 23.19
CA LEU A 58 -37.23 -24.48 23.80
C LEU A 58 -36.33 -24.06 24.97
N ALA A 59 -35.90 -25.01 25.81
CA ALA A 59 -34.97 -24.74 26.91
C ALA A 59 -33.59 -24.30 26.38
N ALA A 60 -33.08 -24.95 25.34
CA ALA A 60 -31.78 -24.63 24.73
C ALA A 60 -31.79 -23.33 23.92
N ARG A 61 -32.96 -22.82 23.52
CA ARG A 61 -33.10 -21.62 22.68
C ARG A 61 -32.42 -20.39 23.30
N ALA A 62 -32.59 -20.18 24.60
CA ALA A 62 -32.01 -19.03 25.29
C ALA A 62 -30.48 -19.06 25.24
N ASP A 63 -29.89 -20.22 25.50
CA ASP A 63 -28.44 -20.41 25.48
C ASP A 63 -27.87 -20.28 24.06
N TYR A 64 -28.57 -20.81 23.06
CA TYR A 64 -28.18 -20.67 21.67
C TYR A 64 -28.15 -19.21 21.21
N ILE A 65 -29.20 -18.44 21.53
CA ILE A 65 -29.25 -17.00 21.24
C ILE A 65 -28.14 -16.26 21.98
N ALA A 66 -27.89 -16.59 23.24
CA ALA A 66 -26.83 -15.97 24.03
C ALA A 66 -25.43 -16.27 23.46
N SER A 67 -25.20 -17.49 22.98
CA SER A 67 -23.95 -17.89 22.32
C SER A 67 -23.76 -17.14 21.00
N ALA A 68 -24.79 -17.10 20.15
CA ALA A 68 -24.75 -16.39 18.87
C ALA A 68 -24.48 -14.88 19.05
N LYS A 69 -25.07 -14.25 20.07
CA LYS A 69 -24.80 -12.84 20.40
C LYS A 69 -23.34 -12.63 20.82
N ARG A 70 -22.81 -13.50 21.69
CA ARG A 70 -21.40 -13.44 22.12
C ARG A 70 -20.43 -13.56 20.95
N GLU A 71 -20.71 -14.48 20.02
CA GLU A 71 -19.90 -14.68 18.82
C GLU A 71 -19.98 -13.47 17.88
N ALA A 72 -21.18 -12.92 17.67
CA ALA A 72 -21.36 -11.70 16.87
C ALA A 72 -20.61 -10.50 17.47
N ASP A 73 -20.66 -10.31 18.79
CA ASP A 73 -19.92 -9.25 19.48
C ASP A 73 -18.40 -9.43 19.34
N LEU A 74 -17.92 -10.68 19.39
CA LEU A 74 -16.51 -11.00 19.20
C LEU A 74 -16.04 -10.69 17.77
N ILE A 75 -16.82 -11.09 16.76
CA ILE A 75 -16.55 -10.79 15.35
C ILE A 75 -16.52 -9.28 15.12
N ARG A 76 -17.50 -8.54 15.66
CA ARG A 76 -17.53 -7.07 15.55
C ARG A 76 -16.28 -6.45 16.15
N LYS A 77 -15.91 -6.86 17.36
CA LYS A 77 -14.73 -6.32 18.04
C LYS A 77 -13.44 -6.60 17.27
N GLN A 78 -13.28 -7.83 16.74
CA GLN A 78 -12.13 -8.17 15.92
C GLN A 78 -12.06 -7.34 14.62
N ALA A 79 -13.21 -7.08 13.99
CA ALA A 79 -13.27 -6.24 12.80
C ALA A 79 -12.90 -4.78 13.12
N GLU A 80 -13.39 -4.23 14.23
CA GLU A 80 -13.04 -2.89 14.70
C GLU A 80 -11.55 -2.74 15.03
N ASP A 81 -10.97 -3.73 15.72
CA ASP A 81 -9.55 -3.72 16.06
C ASP A 81 -8.67 -3.82 14.81
N ARG A 82 -9.07 -4.66 13.83
CA ARG A 82 -8.37 -4.77 12.55
C ARG A 82 -8.49 -3.49 11.70
N ALA A 83 -9.65 -2.83 11.72
CA ALA A 83 -9.84 -1.56 11.04
C ALA A 83 -8.94 -0.47 11.62
N LYS A 84 -8.80 -0.40 12.95
CA LYS A 84 -7.87 0.54 13.60
C LYS A 84 -6.42 0.28 13.18
N GLN A 85 -5.99 -0.98 13.20
CA GLN A 85 -4.63 -1.34 12.77
C GLN A 85 -4.34 -0.92 11.33
N LEU A 86 -5.29 -1.13 10.41
CA LEU A 86 -5.12 -0.72 9.01
C LEU A 86 -5.01 0.80 8.85
N LEU A 87 -5.78 1.57 9.63
CA LEU A 87 -5.69 3.04 9.62
C LEU A 87 -4.35 3.52 10.19
N ASP A 88 -3.90 2.93 11.29
CA ASP A 88 -2.60 3.25 11.90
C ASP A 88 -1.44 2.92 10.93
N GLU A 89 -1.51 1.78 10.23
CA GLU A 89 -0.56 1.40 9.19
C GLU A 89 -0.57 2.36 7.99
N ASP A 90 -1.75 2.79 7.53
CA ASP A 90 -1.88 3.72 6.42
C ASP A 90 -1.36 5.12 6.79
N GLU A 91 -1.63 5.61 8.01
CA GLU A 91 -1.08 6.87 8.49
C GLU A 91 0.45 6.81 8.57
N LEU A 92 1.01 5.73 9.12
CA LEU A 92 2.45 5.53 9.16
C LEU A 92 3.07 5.50 7.75
N MET A 93 2.42 4.81 6.81
CA MET A 93 2.85 4.76 5.41
C MET A 93 2.76 6.12 4.73
N ALA A 94 1.71 6.91 4.99
CA ALA A 94 1.57 8.25 4.47
C ALA A 94 2.67 9.19 4.99
N GLN A 95 2.96 9.14 6.29
CA GLN A 95 4.06 9.90 6.90
C GLN A 95 5.43 9.49 6.33
N ALA A 96 5.66 8.18 6.16
CA ALA A 96 6.89 7.66 5.55
C ALA A 96 7.06 8.16 4.10
N ARG A 97 5.99 8.15 3.29
CA ARG A 97 5.99 8.69 1.92
C ARG A 97 6.26 10.19 1.90
N GLN A 98 5.65 10.97 2.80
CA GLN A 98 5.89 12.40 2.91
C GLN A 98 7.36 12.69 3.23
N LYS A 99 7.95 11.96 4.18
CA LYS A 99 9.36 12.09 4.55
C LYS A 99 10.29 11.70 3.41
N ALA A 100 9.99 10.61 2.71
CA ALA A 100 10.76 10.17 1.54
C ALA A 100 10.75 11.24 0.44
N ASN A 101 9.57 11.79 0.11
CA ASN A 101 9.44 12.88 -0.86
C ASN A 101 10.20 14.14 -0.42
N GLY A 102 10.21 14.45 0.88
CA GLY A 102 11.00 15.55 1.43
C GLY A 102 12.51 15.33 1.24
N ILE A 103 13.02 14.13 1.53
CA ILE A 103 14.43 13.77 1.33
C ILE A 103 14.82 13.89 -0.15
N VAL A 104 13.97 13.41 -1.06
CA VAL A 104 14.23 13.50 -2.51
C VAL A 104 14.30 14.96 -2.95
N LYS A 105 13.35 15.80 -2.54
CA LYS A 105 13.37 17.24 -2.86
C LYS A 105 14.64 17.93 -2.37
N VAL A 106 15.02 17.70 -1.10
CA VAL A 106 16.25 18.28 -0.53
C VAL A 106 17.50 17.78 -1.28
N ALA A 107 17.54 16.50 -1.66
CA ALA A 107 18.63 15.94 -2.43
C ALA A 107 18.73 16.57 -3.83
N GLU A 108 17.60 16.77 -4.51
CA GLU A 108 17.53 17.43 -5.82
C GLU A 108 17.96 18.90 -5.74
N GLU A 109 17.47 19.64 -4.75
CA GLU A 109 17.87 21.04 -4.51
C GLU A 109 19.37 21.15 -4.26
N ARG A 110 19.91 20.34 -3.34
CA ARG A 110 21.33 20.31 -3.04
C ARG A 110 22.18 19.90 -4.25
N SER A 111 21.69 18.98 -5.07
CA SER A 111 22.37 18.58 -6.31
C SER A 111 22.44 19.74 -7.32
N ARG A 112 21.35 20.49 -7.47
CA ARG A 112 21.29 21.68 -8.33
C ARG A 112 22.23 22.78 -7.84
N GLU A 113 22.23 23.05 -6.54
CA GLU A 113 23.14 24.02 -5.91
C GLU A 113 24.60 23.63 -6.11
N LEU A 114 24.93 22.36 -5.86
CA LEU A 114 26.30 21.86 -6.04
C LEU A 114 26.76 21.98 -7.50
N ARG A 115 25.90 21.63 -8.47
CA ARG A 115 26.21 21.80 -9.90
C ARG A 115 26.45 23.26 -10.26
N ARG A 116 25.61 24.16 -9.75
CA ARG A 116 25.77 25.59 -9.97
C ARG A 116 27.08 26.10 -9.39
N ALA A 117 27.37 25.79 -8.13
CA ALA A 117 28.60 26.19 -7.47
C ALA A 117 29.85 25.62 -8.17
N ALA A 118 29.79 24.37 -8.64
CA ALA A 118 30.86 23.76 -9.41
C ALA A 118 31.09 24.47 -10.75
N ASN A 119 30.01 24.82 -11.48
CA ASN A 119 30.12 25.57 -12.73
C ASN A 119 30.72 26.96 -12.50
N GLU A 120 30.22 27.70 -11.51
CA GLU A 120 30.74 29.04 -11.15
C GLU A 120 32.24 28.96 -10.77
N TYR A 121 32.64 27.95 -10.00
CA TYR A 121 34.04 27.72 -9.67
C TYR A 121 34.90 27.41 -10.91
N CYS A 122 34.40 26.56 -11.82
CA CYS A 122 35.11 26.22 -13.06
C CYS A 122 35.28 27.45 -13.96
N GLU A 123 34.24 28.27 -14.13
CA GLU A 123 34.31 29.53 -14.89
C GLU A 123 35.34 30.49 -14.28
N ASP A 124 35.34 30.66 -12.95
CA ASP A 124 36.30 31.49 -12.24
C ASP A 124 37.74 30.99 -12.34
N ALA A 125 37.93 29.66 -12.32
CA ALA A 125 39.24 29.05 -12.54
C ALA A 125 39.72 29.30 -13.98
N LEU A 126 38.87 29.06 -14.97
CA LEU A 126 39.19 29.28 -16.39
C LEU A 126 39.53 30.73 -16.68
N ARG A 127 38.72 31.69 -16.20
CA ARG A 127 38.98 33.13 -16.35
C ARG A 127 40.34 33.53 -15.78
N ARG A 128 40.65 33.10 -14.54
CA ARG A 128 41.96 33.40 -13.92
C ARG A 128 43.12 32.80 -14.71
N THR A 129 42.95 31.61 -15.27
CA THR A 129 43.98 31.01 -16.14
C THR A 129 44.15 31.76 -17.45
N GLU A 130 43.06 32.25 -18.05
CA GLU A 130 43.09 33.05 -19.28
C GLU A 130 43.81 34.40 -19.05
N GLU A 131 43.52 35.06 -17.93
CA GLU A 131 44.19 36.30 -17.51
C GLU A 131 45.70 36.07 -17.33
N ALA A 132 46.09 35.01 -16.60
CA ALA A 132 47.50 34.68 -16.36
C ALA A 132 48.25 34.34 -17.67
N VAL A 133 47.63 33.58 -18.57
CA VAL A 133 48.21 33.26 -19.89
C VAL A 133 48.36 34.52 -20.74
N SER A 134 47.37 35.42 -20.71
CA SER A 134 47.42 36.69 -21.45
C SER A 134 48.54 37.59 -20.94
N GLU A 135 48.71 37.70 -19.62
CA GLU A 135 49.80 38.46 -19.01
C GLU A 135 51.17 37.89 -19.39
N ALA A 136 51.35 36.56 -19.28
CA ALA A 136 52.57 35.89 -19.69
C ALA A 136 52.87 36.09 -21.19
N HIS A 137 51.83 36.07 -22.03
CA HIS A 137 51.97 36.32 -23.46
C HIS A 137 52.44 37.75 -23.76
N GLU A 138 51.88 38.75 -23.07
CA GLU A 138 52.30 40.14 -23.21
C GLU A 138 53.73 40.36 -22.68
N GLU A 139 54.14 39.67 -21.62
CA GLU A 139 55.53 39.68 -21.17
C GLU A 139 56.49 39.10 -22.22
N ILE A 140 56.12 37.99 -22.87
CA ILE A 140 56.90 37.42 -23.98
C ILE A 140 57.00 38.41 -25.15
N LYS A 141 55.90 39.07 -25.53
CA LYS A 141 55.93 40.11 -26.59
C LYS A 141 56.87 41.26 -26.22
N ARG A 142 56.79 41.77 -24.99
CA ARG A 142 57.68 42.83 -24.48
C ARG A 142 59.14 42.39 -24.52
N SER A 143 59.45 41.18 -24.06
CA SER A 143 60.79 40.61 -24.10
C SER A 143 61.32 40.47 -25.53
N ARG A 144 60.50 40.00 -26.47
CA ARG A 144 60.86 39.92 -27.91
C ARG A 144 61.10 41.30 -28.53
N ALA A 145 60.27 42.29 -28.20
CA ALA A 145 60.43 43.66 -28.69
C ALA A 145 61.74 44.29 -28.17
N ARG A 146 62.03 44.13 -26.88
CA ARG A 146 63.30 44.57 -26.26
C ARG A 146 64.51 43.89 -26.91
N PHE A 147 64.45 42.57 -27.12
CA PHE A 147 65.52 41.83 -27.78
C PHE A 147 65.75 42.31 -29.21
N ARG A 148 64.69 42.54 -29.99
CA ARG A 148 64.80 43.09 -31.35
C ARG A 148 65.37 44.52 -31.36
N ALA A 149 64.95 45.38 -30.45
CA ALA A 149 65.49 46.74 -30.33
C ALA A 149 67.00 46.71 -29.98
N ALA A 150 67.41 45.85 -29.04
CA ALA A 150 68.82 45.67 -28.69
C ALA A 150 69.64 45.09 -29.85
N ALA A 151 69.12 44.08 -30.55
CA ALA A 151 69.78 43.49 -31.72
C ALA A 151 69.90 44.49 -32.90
N GLY A 152 68.87 45.32 -33.13
CA GLY A 152 68.90 46.39 -34.13
C GLY A 152 69.89 47.50 -33.79
N ALA A 153 70.01 47.89 -32.51
CA ALA A 153 71.01 48.84 -32.04
C ALA A 153 72.45 48.30 -32.18
N ALA A 154 72.67 47.01 -31.88
CA ALA A 154 73.96 46.35 -32.07
C ALA A 154 74.35 46.24 -33.57
N GLY A 155 73.39 45.94 -34.45
CA GLY A 155 73.60 45.94 -35.91
C GLY A 155 73.87 47.33 -36.48
N GLY A 156 73.20 48.37 -35.97
CA GLY A 156 73.44 49.77 -36.34
C GLY A 156 74.79 50.30 -35.85
N ALA A 157 75.22 49.92 -34.64
CA ALA A 157 76.53 50.28 -34.11
C ALA A 157 77.68 49.61 -34.89
N ALA A 158 77.51 48.34 -35.30
CA ALA A 158 78.48 47.64 -36.13
C ALA A 158 78.58 48.23 -37.55
N ALA A 159 77.45 48.64 -38.16
CA ALA A 159 77.45 49.30 -39.47
C ALA A 159 78.02 50.73 -39.43
N ALA A 160 77.81 51.48 -38.33
CA ALA A 160 78.40 52.80 -38.12
C ALA A 160 79.91 52.73 -37.87
N GLN A 161 80.39 51.73 -37.11
CA GLN A 161 81.84 51.49 -36.94
C GLN A 161 82.51 51.00 -38.23
N GLY A 162 81.88 50.12 -39.01
CA GLY A 162 82.41 49.68 -40.30
C GLY A 162 82.55 50.82 -41.33
N ARG A 163 81.63 51.80 -41.31
CA ARG A 163 81.70 52.98 -42.19
C ARG A 163 82.76 53.99 -41.74
N ALA A 164 82.92 54.19 -40.43
CA ALA A 164 83.96 55.06 -39.88
C ALA A 164 85.39 54.51 -40.09
N VAL A 165 85.56 53.18 -40.14
CA VAL A 165 86.87 52.55 -40.42
C VAL A 165 87.24 52.64 -41.90
N TYR A 166 86.27 52.49 -42.82
CA TYR A 166 86.54 52.59 -44.26
C TYR A 166 86.85 54.01 -44.74
N ASP A 167 86.25 55.05 -44.14
CA ASP A 167 86.57 56.45 -44.49
C ASP A 167 87.97 56.86 -43.99
N ALA A 168 88.54 56.17 -42.98
CA ALA A 168 89.87 56.47 -42.42
C ALA A 168 91.04 55.84 -43.20
N GLU A 169 90.79 54.82 -44.02
CA GLU A 169 91.82 54.15 -44.83
C GLU A 169 92.01 54.77 -46.23
N ALA A 170 91.15 55.73 -46.65
CA ALA A 170 91.23 56.39 -47.95
C ALA A 170 92.13 57.64 -47.99
N GLU A 171 92.72 58.06 -46.87
CA GLU A 171 93.52 59.30 -46.75
C GLU A 171 95.04 59.09 -46.48
N GLN A 172 95.65 57.97 -46.87
CA GLN A 172 97.11 57.78 -46.83
C GLN A 172 97.72 57.44 -48.19
#